data_AF-A0A968JRE2-F1
#
_entry.id   AF-A0A968JRE2-F1
#
_cell.length_a   1.000
_cell.length_b   1.000
_cell.length_c   1.000
_cell.angle_alpha   90.00
_cell.angle_beta   90.00
_cell.angle_gamma   90.00
#
_symmetry.space_group_name_H-M   'P 1'
#
loop_
_entity.id
_entity.type
_entity.pdbx_description
1 polymer ?
#
loop_
_entity_poly.entity_id
_entity_poly.type
_entity_poly.pdbx_seq_one_letter_code
_entity_poly.pdbx_strand_id
1 'polypeptide(L)'
;MAVPIISSTLTTLAAFFPLALWGGIVGEFMKVLPITLIIVLTSSLFVALVITPVISATFIVPPGEAKPLNKRRGYIVAIIMIGLGLIMLPFGWRVFPNLLIIFGLIGLLNLAYFHKAQLYFQTHFLSWLEGFYEKHFVIHYETATLCGFSSELLVC
;
A
#
# COMPACT_ATOMS: atom_id res chain seq x y z
N MET A 1 11.69 -4.72 0.95
CA MET A 1 10.53 -4.11 0.26
C MET A 1 10.89 -3.21 -0.92
N ALA A 2 12.14 -2.75 -1.08
CA ALA A 2 12.52 -1.85 -2.18
C ALA A 2 12.64 -2.53 -3.56
N VAL A 3 13.04 -3.80 -3.60
CA VAL A 3 13.22 -4.59 -4.85
C VAL A 3 12.01 -4.54 -5.80
N PRO A 4 10.75 -4.79 -5.37
CA PRO A 4 9.59 -4.75 -6.26
C PRO A 4 9.25 -3.35 -6.79
N ILE A 5 9.55 -2.30 -6.02
CA ILE A 5 9.26 -0.92 -6.44
C ILE A 5 10.21 -0.52 -7.57
N ILE A 6 11.51 -0.78 -7.38
CA ILE A 6 12.55 -0.47 -8.35
C ILE A 6 12.33 -1.29 -9.63
N SER A 7 12.06 -2.59 -9.52
CA SER A 7 11.86 -3.45 -10.70
C SER A 7 10.64 -3.06 -11.52
N SER A 8 9.53 -2.69 -10.87
CA SER A 8 8.31 -2.22 -11.55
C SER A 8 8.57 -0.92 -12.33
N THR A 9 9.21 0.07 -11.71
CA THR A 9 9.57 1.33 -12.40
C THR A 9 10.60 1.13 -13.51
N LEU A 10 11.61 0.27 -13.31
CA LEU A 10 12.65 0.03 -14.31
C LEU A 10 12.08 -0.62 -15.57
N THR A 11 11.10 -1.50 -15.41
CA THR A 11 10.42 -2.14 -16.54
C THR A 11 9.61 -1.14 -17.35
N THR A 12 8.96 -0.17 -16.68
CA THR A 12 8.29 0.96 -17.36
C THR A 12 9.29 1.82 -18.13
N LEU A 13 10.45 2.15 -17.53
CA LEU A 13 11.51 2.90 -18.20
C LEU A 13 12.07 2.16 -19.42
N ALA A 14 12.30 0.84 -19.28
CA ALA A 14 12.84 -0.01 -20.35
C ALA A 14 11.90 -0.11 -21.57
N ALA A 15 10.58 -0.10 -21.36
CA ALA A 15 9.61 -0.09 -22.47
C ALA A 15 9.56 1.25 -23.23
N PHE A 16 9.83 2.37 -22.54
CA PHE A 16 9.83 3.70 -23.15
C PHE A 16 11.18 4.12 -23.75
N PHE A 17 12.27 3.50 -23.31
CA PHE A 17 13.62 3.72 -23.83
C PHE A 17 13.75 3.49 -25.35
N PRO A 18 13.26 2.38 -25.95
CA PRO A 18 13.34 2.18 -27.40
C PRO A 18 12.48 3.19 -28.18
N LEU A 19 11.37 3.64 -27.60
CA LEU A 19 10.50 4.64 -28.22
C LEU A 19 11.16 6.03 -28.30
N ALA A 20 12.00 6.36 -27.32
CA ALA A 20 12.77 7.62 -27.29
C ALA A 20 13.86 7.69 -28.38
N LEU A 21 14.22 6.57 -29.00
CA LEU A 21 15.27 6.48 -30.01
C LEU A 21 14.75 6.60 -31.46
N TRP A 22 13.44 6.78 -31.67
CA TRP A 22 12.85 6.87 -33.01
C TRP A 22 13.11 8.24 -33.68
N GLY A 23 13.63 8.24 -34.91
CA GLY A 23 13.90 9.44 -35.71
C GLY A 23 12.76 9.80 -36.66
N GLY A 24 12.52 11.11 -36.87
CA GLY A 24 11.54 11.63 -37.84
C GLY A 24 10.79 12.86 -37.32
N ILE A 25 10.08 13.59 -38.21
CA ILE A 25 9.27 14.77 -37.89
C ILE A 25 8.17 14.46 -36.85
N VAL A 26 7.59 13.25 -36.91
CA VAL A 26 6.63 12.76 -35.91
C VAL A 26 7.31 12.33 -34.60
N GLY A 27 8.59 11.93 -34.67
CA GLY A 27 9.38 11.48 -33.52
C GLY A 27 9.73 12.59 -32.54
N GLU A 28 9.83 13.85 -33.01
CA GLU A 28 10.16 14.99 -32.16
C GLU A 28 9.05 15.31 -31.15
N PHE A 29 7.79 15.14 -31.56
CA PHE A 29 6.63 15.21 -30.66
C PHE A 29 6.48 13.95 -29.80
N MET A 30 6.85 12.79 -30.31
CA MET A 30 6.73 11.52 -29.56
C MET A 30 7.83 11.33 -28.54
N LYS A 31 8.96 12.04 -28.61
CA LYS A 31 10.04 12.03 -27.62
C LYS A 31 9.71 12.79 -26.34
N VAL A 32 8.89 13.84 -26.42
CA VAL A 32 8.51 14.64 -25.23
C VAL A 32 7.72 13.80 -24.20
N LEU A 33 6.96 12.80 -24.68
CA LEU A 33 6.14 11.94 -23.83
C LEU A 33 6.99 10.97 -22.96
N PRO A 34 7.91 10.15 -23.50
CA PRO A 34 8.83 9.33 -22.70
C PRO A 34 9.73 10.12 -21.76
N ILE A 35 10.29 11.25 -22.22
CA ILE A 35 11.26 12.04 -21.43
C ILE A 35 10.61 12.60 -20.16
N THR A 36 9.39 13.11 -20.25
CA THR A 36 8.65 13.59 -19.07
C THR A 36 8.35 12.46 -18.09
N LEU A 37 7.97 11.27 -18.58
CA LEU A 37 7.74 10.10 -17.72
C LEU A 37 9.00 9.62 -17.01
N ILE A 38 10.16 9.59 -17.70
CA ILE A 38 11.43 9.19 -17.08
C ILE A 38 11.76 10.10 -15.90
N ILE A 39 11.62 11.42 -16.06
CA ILE A 39 11.91 12.41 -15.01
C ILE A 39 10.93 12.28 -13.83
N VAL A 40 9.62 12.13 -14.11
CA VAL A 40 8.61 12.01 -13.05
C VAL A 40 8.73 10.69 -12.28
N LEU A 41 8.97 9.57 -12.98
CA LEU A 41 9.10 8.24 -12.34
C LEU A 41 10.35 8.16 -11.48
N THR A 42 11.49 8.67 -11.97
CA THR A 42 12.74 8.70 -11.19
C THR A 42 12.61 9.58 -9.94
N SER A 43 11.94 10.73 -10.05
CA SER A 43 11.63 11.59 -8.90
C SER A 43 10.71 10.89 -7.88
N SER A 44 9.65 10.23 -8.34
CA SER A 44 8.72 9.50 -7.47
C SER A 44 9.39 8.32 -6.75
N LEU A 45 10.27 7.60 -7.46
CA LEU A 45 11.06 6.51 -6.89
C LEU A 45 11.93 6.97 -5.72
N PHE A 46 12.59 8.12 -5.85
CA PHE A 46 13.39 8.70 -4.78
C PHE A 46 12.55 9.06 -3.55
N VAL A 47 11.40 9.71 -3.77
CA VAL A 47 10.45 10.06 -2.69
C VAL A 47 9.95 8.81 -1.97
N ALA A 48 9.58 7.76 -2.71
CA ALA A 48 9.07 6.53 -2.15
C ALA A 48 10.10 5.79 -1.28
N LEU A 49 11.39 5.87 -1.64
CA LEU A 49 12.46 5.15 -0.94
C LEU A 49 13.01 5.91 0.27
N VAL A 50 12.97 7.24 0.28
CA VAL A 50 13.50 8.05 1.38
C VAL A 50 12.38 8.56 2.30
N ILE A 51 11.35 9.19 1.75
CA ILE A 51 10.35 9.90 2.55
C ILE A 51 9.37 8.92 3.20
N THR A 52 8.86 7.95 2.45
CA THR A 52 7.89 6.97 2.96
C THR A 52 8.39 6.17 4.17
N PRO A 53 9.61 5.58 4.18
CA PRO A 53 10.08 4.86 5.35
C PRO A 53 10.39 5.79 6.53
N VAL A 54 10.86 7.02 6.29
CA VAL A 54 11.13 8.00 7.35
C VAL A 54 9.83 8.39 8.06
N ILE A 55 8.77 8.72 7.31
CA ILE A 55 7.45 9.05 7.88
C ILE A 55 6.86 7.83 8.59
N SER A 56 6.94 6.65 7.99
CA SER A 56 6.43 5.42 8.59
C SER A 56 7.12 5.13 9.93
N ALA A 57 8.46 5.23 9.99
CA ALA A 57 9.21 4.99 11.21
C ALA A 57 8.93 6.01 12.34
N THR A 58 8.57 7.26 12.01
CA THR A 58 8.28 8.28 13.02
C THR A 58 6.81 8.33 13.46
N PHE A 59 5.87 7.98 12.58
CA PHE A 59 4.43 8.16 12.82
C PHE A 59 3.65 6.85 13.02
N ILE A 60 4.13 5.71 12.50
CA ILE A 60 3.46 4.42 12.69
C ILE A 60 4.01 3.76 13.96
N VAL A 61 3.15 3.57 14.95
CA VAL A 61 3.46 2.77 16.13
C VAL A 61 3.39 1.29 15.76
N PRO A 62 4.45 0.50 15.99
CA PRO A 62 4.46 -0.90 15.63
C PRO A 62 3.38 -1.71 16.40
N PRO A 63 2.74 -2.69 15.74
CA PRO A 63 1.76 -3.56 16.37
C PRO A 63 2.46 -4.48 17.38
N GLY A 64 2.58 -4.01 18.62
CA GLY A 64 3.29 -4.69 19.71
C GLY A 64 3.64 -3.73 20.85
N GLU A 65 3.99 -2.48 20.52
CA GLU A 65 4.27 -1.41 21.49
C GLU A 65 3.21 -0.32 21.53
N ALA A 66 2.21 -0.37 20.64
CA ALA A 66 1.00 0.40 20.82
C ALA A 66 0.44 0.02 22.20
N LYS A 67 0.55 0.95 23.17
CA LYS A 67 -0.08 0.83 24.49
C LYS A 67 -1.43 0.18 24.23
N PRO A 68 -1.73 -1.02 24.75
CA PRO A 68 -2.94 -1.73 24.39
C PRO A 68 -4.05 -0.74 24.66
N LEU A 69 -4.65 -0.21 23.59
CA LEU A 69 -5.68 0.79 23.72
C LEU A 69 -6.74 0.03 24.46
N ASN A 70 -6.88 0.30 25.77
CA ASN A 70 -7.71 -0.53 26.62
C ASN A 70 -9.04 -0.60 25.90
N LYS A 71 -9.44 -1.80 25.45
CA LYS A 71 -10.56 -1.96 24.52
C LYS A 71 -11.80 -1.23 25.05
N ARG A 72 -11.89 -1.15 26.38
CA ARG A 72 -12.82 -0.31 27.15
C ARG A 72 -12.62 1.18 26.91
N ARG A 73 -11.42 1.78 27.02
CA ARG A 73 -11.17 3.20 26.75
C ARG A 73 -11.55 3.63 25.34
N GLY A 74 -11.25 2.83 24.31
CA GLY A 74 -11.63 3.18 22.93
C GLY A 74 -13.16 3.17 22.72
N TYR A 75 -13.85 2.18 23.28
CA TYR A 75 -15.32 2.18 23.33
C TYR A 75 -15.88 3.31 24.19
N ILE A 76 -15.26 3.63 25.34
CA ILE A 76 -15.69 4.72 26.24
C ILE A 76 -15.60 6.07 25.53
N VAL A 77 -14.50 6.35 24.81
CA VAL A 77 -14.36 7.61 24.06
C VAL A 77 -15.39 7.71 22.93
N ALA A 78 -15.64 6.61 22.19
CA ALA A 78 -16.67 6.59 21.16
C ALA A 78 -18.09 6.79 21.72
N ILE A 79 -18.41 6.15 22.86
CA ILE A 79 -19.71 6.30 23.54
C ILE A 79 -19.88 7.70 24.11
N ILE A 80 -18.84 8.30 24.70
CA ILE A 80 -18.87 9.69 25.20
C ILE A 80 -19.11 10.68 24.04
N MET A 81 -18.46 10.48 22.88
CA MET A 81 -18.65 11.33 21.70
C MET A 81 -20.08 11.24 21.14
N ILE A 82 -20.64 10.02 21.08
CA ILE A 82 -22.04 9.81 20.66
C ILE A 82 -23.02 10.42 21.66
N GLY A 83 -22.80 10.21 22.97
CA GLY A 83 -23.65 10.73 24.03
C GLY A 83 -23.65 12.26 24.11
N LEU A 84 -22.47 12.90 23.96
CA LEU A 84 -22.35 14.36 23.89
C LEU A 84 -23.05 14.92 22.64
N GLY A 85 -22.97 14.21 21.50
CA GLY A 85 -23.69 14.59 20.29
C GLY A 85 -25.21 14.51 20.47
N LEU A 86 -25.72 13.47 21.13
CA LEU A 86 -27.14 13.32 21.45
C LEU A 86 -27.66 14.42 22.38
N ILE A 87 -26.88 14.83 23.37
CA ILE A 87 -27.25 15.89 24.32
C ILE A 87 -27.26 17.29 23.70
N MET A 88 -26.50 17.48 22.62
CA MET A 88 -26.44 18.74 21.86
C MET A 88 -27.54 18.89 20.80
N LEU A 89 -28.27 17.82 20.45
CA LEU A 89 -29.41 17.89 19.51
C LEU A 89 -30.48 18.95 19.84
N PRO A 90 -30.90 19.15 21.10
CA PRO A 90 -31.91 20.16 21.44
C PRO A 90 -31.43 21.61 21.37
N PHE A 91 -30.12 21.88 21.25
CA PHE A 91 -29.54 23.25 21.27
C PHE A 91 -29.67 24.02 19.94
N GLY A 92 -30.36 23.45 18.93
CA GLY A 92 -30.73 24.14 17.69
C GLY A 92 -29.66 24.16 16.59
N TRP A 93 -28.38 23.92 16.90
CA TRP A 93 -27.30 23.82 15.92
C TRP A 93 -27.24 22.43 15.27
N ARG A 94 -28.16 22.10 14.36
CA ARG A 94 -28.34 20.75 13.80
C ARG A 94 -27.10 20.08 13.20
N VAL A 95 -26.14 20.86 12.69
CA VAL A 95 -24.94 20.34 12.00
C VAL A 95 -23.91 19.79 12.99
N PHE A 96 -23.68 20.51 14.10
CA PHE A 96 -22.63 20.20 15.06
C PHE A 96 -22.79 18.83 15.78
N PRO A 97 -23.97 18.48 16.35
CA PRO A 97 -24.19 17.19 16.99
C PRO A 97 -24.23 16.03 15.98
N ASN A 98 -24.78 16.24 14.78
CA ASN A 98 -24.84 15.20 13.76
C ASN A 98 -23.45 14.78 13.28
N LEU A 99 -22.54 15.76 13.09
CA LEU A 99 -21.14 15.49 12.74
C LEU A 99 -20.41 14.73 13.86
N LEU A 100 -20.67 15.08 15.13
CA LEU A 100 -20.07 14.43 16.29
C LEU A 100 -20.54 12.97 16.45
N ILE A 101 -21.82 12.70 16.20
CA ILE A 101 -22.38 11.35 16.20
C ILE A 101 -21.77 10.50 15.08
N ILE A 102 -21.62 11.05 13.88
CA ILE A 102 -21.00 10.34 12.74
C ILE A 102 -19.55 9.99 13.05
N PHE A 103 -18.76 10.92 13.61
CA PHE A 103 -17.38 10.65 14.03
C PHE A 103 -17.29 9.61 15.15
N GLY A 104 -18.19 9.70 16.14
CA GLY A 104 -18.28 8.72 17.22
C GLY A 104 -18.67 7.33 16.71
N LEU A 105 -19.58 7.25 15.74
CA LEU A 105 -20.02 6.02 15.10
C LEU A 105 -18.92 5.39 14.23
N ILE A 106 -18.20 6.20 13.44
CA ILE A 106 -17.01 5.78 12.69
C ILE A 106 -15.94 5.26 13.65
N GLY A 107 -15.70 5.96 14.76
CA GLY A 107 -14.74 5.55 15.78
C GLY A 107 -15.10 4.21 16.43
N LEU A 108 -16.39 4.02 16.74
CA LEU A 108 -16.92 2.76 17.27
C LEU A 108 -16.77 1.61 16.25
N LEU A 109 -17.13 1.85 14.98
CA LEU A 109 -17.05 0.87 13.91
C LEU A 109 -15.60 0.51 13.59
N ASN A 110 -14.68 1.48 13.61
CA ASN A 110 -13.26 1.26 13.42
C ASN A 110 -12.68 0.38 14.55
N LEU A 111 -12.99 0.69 15.81
CA LEU A 111 -12.53 -0.12 16.94
C LEU A 111 -13.09 -1.54 16.97
N ALA A 112 -14.35 -1.72 16.52
CA ALA A 112 -15.04 -3.02 16.54
C ALA A 112 -14.68 -3.90 15.34
N TYR A 113 -14.71 -3.33 14.13
CA TYR A 113 -14.63 -4.06 12.87
C TYR A 113 -13.22 -4.02 12.25
N PHE A 114 -12.60 -2.83 12.14
CA PHE A 114 -11.31 -2.68 11.44
C PHE A 114 -10.17 -3.46 12.10
N HIS A 115 -10.10 -3.45 13.44
CA HIS A 115 -9.04 -4.18 14.16
C HIS A 115 -9.09 -5.70 13.93
N LYS A 116 -10.28 -6.30 13.87
CA LYS A 116 -10.44 -7.73 13.54
C LYS A 116 -10.26 -8.01 12.05
N ALA A 117 -10.76 -7.13 11.19
CA ALA A 117 -10.69 -7.29 9.75
C ALA A 117 -9.23 -7.32 9.25
N GLN A 118 -8.38 -6.42 9.76
CA GLN A 118 -6.95 -6.40 9.39
C GLN A 118 -6.22 -7.68 9.84
N LEU A 119 -6.50 -8.18 11.04
CA LEU A 119 -5.91 -9.42 11.54
C LEU A 119 -6.36 -10.63 10.72
N TYR A 120 -7.63 -10.72 10.33
CA TYR A 120 -8.12 -11.79 9.47
C TYR A 120 -7.49 -11.75 8.07
N PHE A 121 -7.34 -10.54 7.50
CA PHE A 121 -6.68 -10.35 6.22
C PHE A 121 -5.21 -10.78 6.25
N GLN A 122 -4.46 -10.39 7.29
CA GLN A 122 -3.05 -10.77 7.41
C GLN A 122 -2.85 -12.24 7.76
N THR A 123 -3.60 -12.78 8.73
CA THR A 123 -3.36 -14.15 9.21
C THR A 123 -3.95 -15.22 8.30
N HIS A 124 -5.10 -14.95 7.66
CA HIS A 124 -5.78 -15.95 6.86
C HIS A 124 -5.62 -15.70 5.36
N PHE A 125 -5.95 -14.50 4.89
CA PHE A 125 -5.97 -14.22 3.45
C PHE A 125 -4.56 -14.13 2.85
N LEU A 126 -3.63 -13.44 3.52
CA LEU A 126 -2.25 -13.31 3.05
C LEU A 126 -1.49 -14.64 3.09
N SER A 127 -1.55 -15.38 4.19
CA SER A 127 -0.87 -16.69 4.32
C SER A 127 -1.39 -17.72 3.31
N TRP A 128 -2.69 -17.67 2.98
CA TRP A 128 -3.26 -18.50 1.91
C TRP A 128 -2.71 -18.12 0.53
N LEU A 129 -2.62 -16.82 0.23
CA LEU A 129 -2.05 -16.34 -1.04
C LEU A 129 -0.57 -16.69 -1.16
N GLU A 130 0.19 -16.57 -0.07
CA GLU A 130 1.60 -16.94 0.02
C GLU A 130 1.80 -18.44 -0.20
N GLY A 131 0.99 -19.28 0.45
CA GLY A 131 1.03 -20.74 0.24
C GLY A 131 0.62 -21.18 -1.16
N PHE A 132 -0.25 -20.42 -1.83
CA PHE A 132 -0.56 -20.62 -3.25
C PHE A 132 0.61 -20.17 -4.16
N TYR A 133 1.24 -19.04 -3.86
CA TYR A 133 2.36 -18.49 -4.63
C TYR A 133 3.63 -19.34 -4.51
N GLU A 134 3.98 -19.83 -3.32
CA GLU A 134 5.10 -20.75 -3.13
C GLU A 134 4.90 -22.05 -3.92
N LYS A 135 3.72 -22.67 -3.81
CA LYS A 135 3.44 -23.94 -4.47
C LYS A 135 3.39 -23.84 -5.99
N HIS A 136 2.88 -22.73 -6.53
CA HIS A 136 2.63 -22.62 -7.97
C HIS A 136 3.73 -21.85 -8.72
N PHE A 137 4.28 -20.76 -8.15
CA PHE A 137 5.24 -19.91 -8.86
C PHE A 137 6.70 -20.20 -8.51
N VAL A 138 7.04 -20.43 -7.23
CA VAL A 138 8.44 -20.66 -6.83
C VAL A 138 8.95 -22.01 -7.33
N ILE A 139 8.16 -23.09 -7.21
CA ILE A 139 8.52 -24.42 -7.74
C ILE A 139 8.73 -24.37 -9.27
N HIS A 140 7.92 -23.57 -9.98
CA HIS A 140 8.00 -23.48 -11.43
C HIS A 140 9.16 -22.59 -11.93
N TYR A 141 9.51 -21.54 -11.18
CA TYR A 141 10.72 -20.73 -11.42
C TYR A 141 11.98 -21.56 -11.17
N GLU A 142 12.09 -22.28 -10.05
CA GLU A 142 13.30 -23.03 -9.67
C GLU A 142 13.56 -24.24 -10.60
N THR A 143 12.49 -24.91 -11.06
CA THR A 143 12.59 -25.95 -12.10
C THR A 143 12.95 -25.38 -13.48
N ALA A 144 12.50 -24.18 -13.82
CA ALA A 144 12.88 -23.50 -15.06
C ALA A 144 14.34 -23.00 -15.03
N THR A 145 14.84 -22.48 -13.91
CA THR A 145 16.26 -22.11 -13.76
C THR A 145 17.17 -23.34 -13.78
N LEU A 146 16.78 -24.46 -13.14
CA LEU A 146 17.56 -25.71 -13.19
C LEU A 146 17.54 -26.36 -14.58
N CYS A 147 16.42 -26.31 -15.30
CA CYS A 147 16.34 -26.80 -16.68
C CYS A 147 17.15 -25.90 -17.65
N GLY A 148 17.10 -24.58 -17.47
CA GLY A 148 17.92 -23.62 -18.22
C GLY A 148 19.42 -23.75 -17.95
N PHE A 149 19.82 -23.93 -16.68
CA PHE A 149 21.23 -24.11 -16.29
C PHE A 149 21.79 -25.47 -16.72
N SER A 150 20.97 -26.54 -16.69
CA SER A 150 21.33 -27.86 -17.22
C SER A 150 21.50 -27.84 -18.74
N SER A 151 20.72 -27.03 -19.47
CA SER A 151 20.82 -26.87 -20.92
C SER A 151 22.13 -26.17 -21.36
N GLU A 152 22.63 -25.19 -20.59
CA GLU A 152 23.90 -24.53 -20.89
C GLU A 152 25.13 -25.39 -20.52
N LEU A 153 25.03 -26.24 -19.49
CA LEU A 153 26.10 -27.17 -19.10
C LEU A 153 26.22 -28.43 -19.98
N LEU A 154 25.18 -28.75 -20.78
CA LEU A 154 25.18 -29.86 -21.75
C LEU A 154 25.60 -29.41 -23.16
N VAL A 155 25.82 -28.10 -23.37
CA VAL A 155 26.29 -27.48 -24.62
C VAL A 155 27.76 -27.02 -24.53
N CYS A 156 28.42 -27.24 -23.39
CA CYS A 156 29.88 -27.22 -23.23
C CYS A 156 30.42 -28.64 -23.08
#